data_AF-M7SMQ1-F1
#
_entry.id   AF-M7SMQ1-F1
#
_cell.length_a   1.000
_cell.length_b   1.000
_cell.length_c   1.000
_cell.angle_alpha   90.00
_cell.angle_beta   90.00
_cell.angle_gamma   90.00
#
_symmetry.space_group_name_H-M   'P 1'
#
loop_
_entity.id
_entity.type
_entity.pdbx_description
1 polymer ?
#
loop_
_entity_poly.entity_id
_entity_poly.type
_entity_poly.pdbx_seq_one_letter_code
_entity_poly.pdbx_strand_id
1 'polypeptide(L)'
;MWAPALSVALQLSVAVALAPLPVPDTQIPWGEEFTGALATANELLPKLQFQPLCSLMHGDSANTGSTDSPGPLGNDPKVTSALQILGVMLWGPNGTLSGGRADISNPASPRIGLGAYDPSTLENLAEWYPDDPDEYLNLGYMEQRLEDSSLLISGSSGRLYVVQRKDADGETTLTQTREISVNASLSTGETLLNNLFDTEGNIWFTSGTLSGTPLGPQSSTTVGYVEPNGQIHTLHIPDQQIENGIAINGTTAYVVTGPLNGTESTAGYVWAFTTDPEGGGVTTVWKTEYDSGTHQKPGGLTRGGGATPVLLGSEYVTTTDNADGRVNLLVIRQAAQEDPGDQVVCTVPLFEEGASSVDIRPTVHFDGSSYGVVIINTFNMPPIEQHQDMLLDVNGAWNNMTSMPGGIVRVDVGSGGSSEAAASCEVRWESDIRTKSVPALSTKTGLLYGSLQEEDLAVNGKYTWYIAAIDWDSGNLVWKRRTGAGGTFNDNQYPGTVGLGRFYQSLMLGVVYVEDAAAGT
;
A
#
# COMPACT_ATOMS: atom_id res chain seq x y z
N MET A 1 -16.83 -1.79 29.57
CA MET A 1 -15.83 -2.62 30.28
C MET A 1 -14.59 -2.93 29.43
N TRP A 2 -14.64 -2.86 28.11
CA TRP A 2 -13.49 -3.15 27.23
C TRP A 2 -12.55 -1.95 26.98
N ALA A 3 -13.08 -0.72 26.85
CA ALA A 3 -12.24 0.48 26.69
C ALA A 3 -11.21 0.72 27.83
N PRO A 4 -11.52 0.48 29.12
CA PRO A 4 -10.52 0.57 30.19
C PRO A 4 -9.46 -0.54 30.10
N ALA A 5 -9.84 -1.76 29.71
CA ALA A 5 -8.91 -2.88 29.59
C ALA A 5 -7.96 -2.72 28.40
N LEU A 6 -8.48 -2.21 27.27
CA LEU A 6 -7.69 -1.86 26.10
C LEU A 6 -6.74 -0.71 26.42
N SER A 7 -7.22 0.37 27.03
CA SER A 7 -6.40 1.51 27.45
C SER A 7 -5.31 1.10 28.47
N VAL A 8 -5.61 0.18 29.39
CA VAL A 8 -4.63 -0.39 30.34
C VAL A 8 -3.62 -1.31 29.64
N ALA A 9 -4.03 -2.14 28.67
CA ALA A 9 -3.11 -2.97 27.90
C ALA A 9 -2.16 -2.13 27.02
N LEU A 10 -2.70 -1.08 26.40
CA LEU A 10 -1.93 -0.07 25.66
C LEU A 10 -0.95 0.66 26.59
N GLN A 11 -1.35 1.07 27.80
CA GLN A 11 -0.44 1.68 28.79
C GLN A 11 0.62 0.71 29.35
N LEU A 12 0.29 -0.56 29.55
CA LEU A 12 1.22 -1.58 30.06
C LEU A 12 2.30 -1.97 29.05
N SER A 13 2.00 -1.87 27.74
CA SER A 13 3.00 -2.10 26.68
C SER A 13 4.16 -1.09 26.70
N VAL A 14 3.99 0.06 27.35
CA VAL A 14 4.97 1.15 27.41
C VAL A 14 6.02 0.95 28.53
N ALA A 15 5.79 0.05 29.49
CA ALA A 15 6.49 0.09 30.78
C ALA A 15 7.64 -0.92 30.99
N VAL A 16 7.88 -1.90 30.10
CA VAL A 16 8.96 -2.90 30.28
C VAL A 16 9.47 -3.38 28.91
N ALA A 17 10.78 -3.64 28.78
CA ALA A 17 11.39 -4.40 27.68
C ALA A 17 10.92 -5.88 27.70
N LEU A 18 9.64 -6.09 27.45
CA LEU A 18 8.99 -7.37 27.28
C LEU A 18 8.38 -7.38 25.89
N ALA A 19 8.34 -8.56 25.28
CA ALA A 19 7.63 -8.77 24.02
C ALA A 19 6.20 -8.20 24.10
N PRO A 20 5.69 -7.60 23.01
CA PRO A 20 4.36 -7.01 23.00
C PRO A 20 3.28 -8.03 23.36
N LEU A 21 2.27 -7.60 24.11
CA LEU A 21 1.10 -8.42 24.44
C LEU A 21 0.33 -8.79 23.17
N PRO A 22 -0.36 -9.94 23.12
CA PRO A 22 -1.19 -10.29 21.97
C PRO A 22 -2.38 -9.34 21.83
N VAL A 23 -2.82 -9.14 20.57
CA VAL A 23 -4.04 -8.39 20.26
C VAL A 23 -5.25 -9.15 20.81
N PRO A 24 -6.10 -8.54 21.64
CA PRO A 24 -7.25 -9.22 22.22
C PRO A 24 -8.42 -9.28 21.22
N ASP A 25 -9.15 -10.39 21.22
CA ASP A 25 -10.45 -10.47 20.54
C ASP A 25 -11.47 -9.54 21.23
N THR A 26 -12.22 -8.78 20.44
CA THR A 26 -13.36 -7.97 20.95
C THR A 26 -14.72 -8.64 20.70
N GLN A 27 -14.71 -9.81 20.07
CA GLN A 27 -15.87 -10.70 19.90
C GLN A 27 -15.46 -12.16 20.17
N ILE A 28 -16.42 -13.09 20.18
CA ILE A 28 -16.10 -14.51 20.29
C ILE A 28 -15.56 -14.98 18.91
N PRO A 29 -14.40 -15.65 18.84
CA PRO A 29 -13.86 -16.17 17.59
C PRO A 29 -14.65 -17.42 17.16
N TRP A 30 -15.72 -17.21 16.41
CA TRP A 30 -16.51 -18.27 15.78
C TRP A 30 -15.84 -18.76 14.48
N GLY A 31 -16.40 -19.79 13.84
CA GLY A 31 -15.86 -20.37 12.61
C GLY A 31 -14.79 -21.44 12.84
N GLU A 32 -14.32 -22.03 11.74
CA GLU A 32 -13.22 -23.00 11.76
C GLU A 32 -11.89 -22.29 12.00
N GLU A 33 -10.97 -22.98 12.68
CA GLU A 33 -9.64 -22.41 12.91
C GLU A 33 -8.79 -22.39 11.63
N PHE A 34 -9.00 -23.37 10.75
CA PHE A 34 -8.30 -23.52 9.48
C PHE A 34 -9.23 -24.21 8.49
N THR A 35 -9.28 -23.70 7.26
CA THR A 35 -10.03 -24.30 6.15
C THR A 35 -9.12 -24.35 4.92
N GLY A 36 -9.24 -25.39 4.11
CA GLY A 36 -8.43 -25.61 2.92
C GLY A 36 -7.41 -26.72 3.09
N ALA A 37 -6.33 -26.67 2.33
CA ALA A 37 -5.28 -27.69 2.34
C ALA A 37 -3.89 -27.07 2.34
N LEU A 38 -2.90 -27.86 2.77
CA LEU A 38 -1.49 -27.54 2.59
C LEU A 38 -1.21 -27.27 1.11
N ALA A 39 -0.62 -26.12 0.82
CA ALA A 39 -0.17 -25.76 -0.51
C ALA A 39 1.14 -26.49 -0.85
N THR A 40 1.30 -26.87 -2.12
CA THR A 40 2.61 -27.19 -2.68
C THR A 40 3.16 -25.90 -3.29
N ALA A 41 4.39 -25.52 -2.94
CA ALA A 41 5.01 -24.33 -3.50
C ALA A 41 5.11 -24.42 -5.04
N ASN A 42 4.60 -23.41 -5.72
CA ASN A 42 4.78 -23.20 -7.16
C ASN A 42 5.70 -21.98 -7.33
N GLU A 43 7.01 -22.22 -7.29
CA GLU A 43 8.00 -21.14 -7.35
C GLU A 43 7.93 -20.43 -8.72
N LEU A 44 7.64 -19.14 -8.67
CA LEU A 44 7.66 -18.22 -9.80
C LEU A 44 9.09 -17.74 -10.07
N LEU A 45 9.28 -17.02 -11.18
CA LEU A 45 10.57 -16.36 -11.42
C LEU A 45 10.90 -15.36 -10.31
N PRO A 46 12.18 -15.01 -10.09
CA PRO A 46 12.52 -13.88 -9.23
C PRO A 46 11.82 -12.61 -9.74
N LYS A 47 11.34 -11.78 -8.82
CA LYS A 47 10.69 -10.52 -9.21
C LYS A 47 11.64 -9.61 -9.98
N LEU A 48 11.07 -8.78 -10.86
CA LEU A 48 11.83 -7.69 -11.47
C LEU A 48 12.25 -6.68 -10.39
N GLN A 49 13.48 -6.18 -10.51
CA GLN A 49 14.03 -5.18 -9.61
C GLN A 49 14.08 -3.82 -10.29
N PHE A 50 13.70 -2.79 -9.52
CA PHE A 50 13.68 -1.40 -9.96
C PHE A 50 14.64 -0.59 -9.11
N GLN A 51 15.26 0.43 -9.72
CA GLN A 51 16.21 1.30 -9.04
C GLN A 51 15.58 2.67 -8.75
N PRO A 52 15.87 3.28 -7.57
CA PRO A 52 16.66 2.71 -6.48
C PRO A 52 15.95 1.51 -5.83
N LEU A 53 16.73 0.56 -5.32
CA LEU A 53 16.17 -0.52 -4.52
C LEU A 53 15.58 0.06 -3.24
N CYS A 54 14.29 -0.14 -3.04
CA CYS A 54 13.58 0.33 -1.86
C CYS A 54 12.50 -0.64 -1.40
N SER A 55 12.04 -0.44 -0.17
CA SER A 55 10.85 -1.04 0.41
C SER A 55 9.85 0.06 0.73
N LEU A 56 8.58 -0.16 0.41
CA LEU A 56 7.46 0.73 0.76
C LEU A 56 6.15 -0.07 0.84
N MET A 57 5.02 0.58 1.20
CA MET A 57 3.73 -0.11 1.35
C MET A 57 3.30 -0.94 0.14
N HIS A 58 3.79 -0.56 -1.03
CA HIS A 58 3.46 -1.15 -2.30
C HIS A 58 4.55 -2.06 -2.86
N GLY A 59 5.55 -2.40 -2.05
CA GLY A 59 6.63 -3.32 -2.40
C GLY A 59 7.93 -2.59 -2.67
N ASP A 60 8.01 -1.87 -3.79
CA ASP A 60 9.20 -1.16 -4.29
C ASP A 60 8.81 0.10 -5.07
N SER A 61 9.79 0.81 -5.64
CA SER A 61 9.60 2.04 -6.43
C SER A 61 8.66 1.88 -7.63
N ALA A 62 8.48 0.65 -8.12
CA ALA A 62 7.56 0.32 -9.19
C ALA A 62 6.18 -0.14 -8.71
N ASN A 63 5.96 -0.19 -7.39
CA ASN A 63 4.73 -0.64 -6.74
C ASN A 63 4.37 -2.10 -7.07
N THR A 64 5.36 -2.99 -7.22
CA THR A 64 5.11 -4.34 -7.75
C THR A 64 4.24 -5.24 -6.87
N GLY A 65 4.32 -5.08 -5.55
CA GLY A 65 3.62 -5.94 -4.60
C GLY A 65 4.02 -7.39 -4.51
N SER A 66 5.11 -7.75 -5.17
CA SER A 66 5.71 -9.07 -5.08
C SER A 66 7.00 -9.02 -4.27
N THR A 67 7.33 -10.14 -3.65
CA THR A 67 8.57 -10.35 -2.89
C THR A 67 9.15 -11.73 -3.17
N ASP A 68 10.48 -11.81 -3.16
CA ASP A 68 11.23 -13.06 -3.24
C ASP A 68 11.40 -13.74 -1.87
N SER A 69 10.63 -13.30 -0.87
CA SER A 69 10.54 -13.96 0.44
C SER A 69 9.49 -15.08 0.41
N PRO A 70 9.76 -16.26 1.02
CA PRO A 70 8.76 -17.29 1.19
C PRO A 70 7.67 -16.85 2.16
N GLY A 71 6.41 -17.10 1.78
CA GLY A 71 5.27 -17.05 2.69
C GLY A 71 4.89 -18.44 3.23
N PRO A 72 3.91 -18.53 4.15
CA PRO A 72 3.44 -19.80 4.68
C PRO A 72 2.70 -20.63 3.62
N LEU A 73 2.88 -21.95 3.64
CA LEU A 73 2.17 -22.90 2.76
C LEU A 73 0.92 -23.49 3.41
N GLY A 74 0.68 -23.22 4.70
CA GLY A 74 -0.44 -23.80 5.45
C GLY A 74 -0.08 -25.12 6.12
N ASN A 75 1.20 -25.34 6.42
CA ASN A 75 1.68 -26.50 7.17
C ASN A 75 1.57 -26.24 8.69
N ASP A 76 0.47 -26.68 9.29
CA ASP A 76 0.14 -26.42 10.71
C ASP A 76 0.34 -24.93 11.09
N PRO A 77 -0.34 -24.00 10.38
CA PRO A 77 -0.03 -22.59 10.45
C PRO A 77 -0.33 -22.03 11.84
N LYS A 78 0.68 -21.39 12.43
CA LYS A 78 0.59 -20.71 13.73
C LYS A 78 0.25 -19.25 13.54
N VAL A 79 -0.61 -18.75 14.43
CA VAL A 79 -1.03 -17.35 14.46
C VAL A 79 -0.41 -16.71 15.68
N THR A 80 0.27 -15.58 15.47
CA THR A 80 0.78 -14.74 16.55
C THR A 80 0.32 -13.31 16.29
N SER A 81 -0.10 -12.61 17.34
CA SER A 81 -0.43 -11.20 17.27
C SER A 81 0.34 -10.42 18.31
N ALA A 82 0.52 -9.12 18.07
CA ALA A 82 1.22 -8.19 18.93
C ALA A 82 0.52 -6.84 18.92
N LEU A 83 0.29 -6.26 20.11
CA LEU A 83 -0.13 -4.87 20.32
C LEU A 83 1.05 -3.92 20.04
N GLN A 84 1.53 -3.95 18.80
CA GLN A 84 2.62 -3.14 18.30
C GLN A 84 2.15 -2.45 17.01
N ILE A 85 1.93 -1.13 17.09
CA ILE A 85 1.49 -0.34 15.94
C ILE A 85 2.68 -0.19 14.99
N LEU A 86 2.64 -0.94 13.88
CA LEU A 86 3.63 -0.89 12.80
C LEU A 86 3.11 -0.15 11.56
N GLY A 87 1.80 -0.20 11.30
CA GLY A 87 1.21 0.40 10.09
C GLY A 87 1.85 -0.18 8.83
N VAL A 88 2.59 0.62 8.07
CA VAL A 88 3.38 0.11 6.94
C VAL A 88 4.67 -0.54 7.45
N MET A 89 4.95 -1.76 7.00
CA MET A 89 6.20 -2.47 7.32
C MET A 89 7.19 -2.35 6.16
N LEU A 90 8.42 -1.97 6.48
CA LEU A 90 9.53 -1.79 5.54
C LEU A 90 10.60 -2.83 5.83
N TRP A 91 10.85 -3.70 4.85
CA TRP A 91 11.87 -4.74 4.94
C TRP A 91 13.18 -4.21 4.40
N GLY A 92 14.15 -4.01 5.29
CA GLY A 92 15.48 -3.56 4.96
C GLY A 92 16.42 -4.70 4.55
N PRO A 93 17.69 -4.36 4.28
CA PRO A 93 18.74 -5.34 4.04
C PRO A 93 18.84 -6.34 5.21
N ASN A 94 19.20 -7.59 4.88
CA ASN A 94 19.39 -8.68 5.84
C ASN A 94 18.15 -9.01 6.70
N GLY A 95 16.94 -8.66 6.24
CA GLY A 95 15.69 -8.98 6.94
C GLY A 95 15.39 -8.06 8.12
N THR A 96 16.00 -6.88 8.18
CA THR A 96 15.68 -5.85 9.17
C THR A 96 14.25 -5.30 8.96
N LEU A 97 13.57 -4.92 10.04
CA LEU A 97 12.20 -4.40 9.97
C LEU A 97 12.13 -2.98 10.53
N SER A 98 11.63 -2.05 9.72
CA SER A 98 11.26 -0.69 10.12
C SER A 98 9.79 -0.45 9.85
N GLY A 99 9.18 0.52 10.54
CA GLY A 99 7.76 0.78 10.40
C GLY A 99 7.35 2.11 11.02
N GLY A 100 6.06 2.42 10.90
CA GLY A 100 5.44 3.50 11.65
C GLY A 100 5.48 3.20 13.15
N ARG A 101 5.41 4.27 13.96
CA ARG A 101 5.34 4.19 15.42
C ARG A 101 4.37 5.26 15.92
N ALA A 102 3.58 4.93 16.93
CA ALA A 102 2.73 5.88 17.63
C ALA A 102 3.01 5.83 19.15
N ASP A 103 3.55 6.90 19.72
CA ASP A 103 3.59 7.06 21.18
C ASP A 103 2.20 7.44 21.68
N ILE A 104 1.62 6.53 22.45
CA ILE A 104 0.27 6.57 23.00
C ILE A 104 0.26 6.89 24.50
N SER A 105 1.39 7.33 25.06
CA SER A 105 1.47 7.79 26.45
C SER A 105 0.41 8.85 26.77
N ASN A 106 0.04 9.66 25.77
CA ASN A 106 -1.17 10.48 25.73
C ASN A 106 -2.11 10.00 24.60
N PRO A 107 -3.10 9.12 24.88
CA PRO A 107 -4.01 8.59 23.86
C PRO A 107 -4.85 9.65 23.14
N ALA A 108 -5.02 10.84 23.73
CA ALA A 108 -5.77 11.93 23.10
C ALA A 108 -4.96 12.72 22.07
N SER A 109 -3.63 12.58 22.08
CA SER A 109 -2.71 13.25 21.15
C SER A 109 -1.49 12.36 20.94
N PRO A 110 -1.64 11.23 20.22
CA PRO A 110 -0.54 10.31 20.00
C PRO A 110 0.53 10.97 19.13
N ARG A 111 1.79 10.83 19.50
CA ARG A 111 2.92 11.33 18.70
C ARG A 111 3.28 10.28 17.66
N ILE A 112 3.35 10.68 16.39
CA ILE A 112 3.63 9.77 15.28
C ILE A 112 5.11 9.86 14.89
N GLY A 113 5.74 8.71 14.65
CA GLY A 113 7.15 8.60 14.36
C GLY A 113 7.50 7.33 13.58
N LEU A 114 8.79 7.01 13.58
CA LEU A 114 9.35 5.81 12.98
C LEU A 114 9.92 4.89 14.07
N GLY A 115 9.83 3.58 13.84
CA GLY A 115 10.41 2.55 14.69
C GLY A 115 11.29 1.58 13.90
N ALA A 116 12.30 1.04 14.57
CA ALA A 116 13.06 -0.12 14.14
C ALA A 116 12.73 -1.28 15.07
N TYR A 117 12.46 -2.45 14.51
CA TYR A 117 11.90 -3.59 15.25
C TYR A 117 12.74 -4.84 15.05
N ASP A 118 12.80 -5.68 16.09
CA ASP A 118 13.24 -7.06 15.94
C ASP A 118 12.15 -7.83 15.18
N PRO A 119 12.43 -8.41 14.01
CA PRO A 119 11.40 -9.04 13.19
C PRO A 119 10.89 -10.37 13.75
N SER A 120 11.59 -10.97 14.72
CA SER A 120 11.19 -12.22 15.36
C SER A 120 10.26 -11.98 16.56
N THR A 121 10.57 -10.98 17.39
CA THR A 121 9.84 -10.67 18.63
C THR A 121 8.92 -9.46 18.52
N LEU A 122 9.11 -8.62 17.51
CA LEU A 122 8.48 -7.30 17.34
C LEU A 122 8.83 -6.29 18.44
N GLU A 123 9.91 -6.53 19.18
CA GLU A 123 10.46 -5.57 20.14
C GLU A 123 10.94 -4.31 19.43
N ASN A 124 10.63 -3.14 20.01
CA ASN A 124 11.12 -1.85 19.52
C ASN A 124 12.61 -1.69 19.90
N LEU A 125 13.47 -1.61 18.90
CA LEU A 125 14.92 -1.47 19.04
C LEU A 125 15.36 0.00 19.06
N ALA A 126 14.67 0.85 18.31
CA ALA A 126 14.92 2.29 18.26
C ALA A 126 13.68 3.04 17.75
N GLU A 127 13.53 4.28 18.18
CA GLU A 127 12.44 5.15 17.73
C GLU A 127 12.96 6.54 17.36
N TRP A 128 12.28 7.17 16.42
CA TRP A 128 12.50 8.56 16.04
C TRP A 128 11.15 9.25 15.88
N TYR A 129 11.08 10.51 16.29
CA TYR A 129 9.92 11.36 16.13
C TYR A 129 10.38 12.75 15.67
N PRO A 130 9.56 13.47 14.89
CA PRO A 130 9.85 14.85 14.50
C PRO A 130 9.92 15.74 15.75
N ASP A 131 10.74 16.80 15.68
CA ASP A 131 10.90 17.75 16.79
C ASP A 131 9.58 18.44 17.16
N ASP A 132 8.74 18.72 16.17
CA ASP A 132 7.38 19.21 16.38
C ASP A 132 6.47 18.02 16.78
N PRO A 133 5.94 17.99 18.02
CA PRO A 133 5.09 16.89 18.49
C PRO A 133 3.72 16.85 17.81
N ASP A 134 3.29 17.92 17.15
CA ASP A 134 2.00 18.02 16.45
C ASP A 134 2.14 17.70 14.95
N GLU A 135 3.35 17.38 14.46
CA GLU A 135 3.57 17.01 13.07
C GLU A 135 2.87 15.69 12.74
N TYR A 136 1.96 15.73 11.77
CA TYR A 136 1.34 14.54 11.20
C TYR A 136 2.24 13.97 10.08
N LEU A 137 2.80 12.77 10.32
CA LEU A 137 3.60 12.06 9.32
C LEU A 137 2.74 11.17 8.42
N ASN A 138 3.03 11.21 7.11
CA ASN A 138 2.36 10.41 6.09
C ASN A 138 2.90 8.98 6.01
N LEU A 139 2.72 8.21 7.09
CA LEU A 139 3.26 6.85 7.22
C LEU A 139 2.80 5.87 6.13
N GLY A 140 1.75 6.20 5.37
CA GLY A 140 1.32 5.42 4.22
C GLY A 140 2.37 5.40 3.10
N TYR A 141 2.99 6.54 2.80
CA TYR A 141 3.92 6.69 1.67
C TYR A 141 5.36 6.91 2.12
N MET A 142 5.74 6.28 3.23
CA MET A 142 7.15 6.21 3.64
C MET A 142 7.91 5.17 2.82
N GLU A 143 9.20 5.43 2.64
CA GLU A 143 10.11 4.60 1.85
C GLU A 143 11.34 4.25 2.69
N GLN A 144 11.83 3.02 2.55
CA GLN A 144 13.18 2.65 2.98
C GLN A 144 14.05 2.38 1.75
N ARG A 145 15.06 3.21 1.52
CA ARG A 145 16.09 2.94 0.50
C ARG A 145 17.03 1.85 1.01
N LEU A 146 17.20 0.77 0.23
CA LEU A 146 17.94 -0.42 0.68
C LEU A 146 19.46 -0.25 0.60
N GLU A 147 19.96 0.61 -0.28
CA GLU A 147 21.40 0.83 -0.46
C GLU A 147 22.08 1.30 0.83
N ASP A 148 21.43 2.21 1.55
CA ASP A 148 21.96 2.83 2.75
C ASP A 148 21.07 2.66 3.98
N SER A 149 19.86 2.10 3.87
CA SER A 149 18.87 2.02 4.96
C SER A 149 18.33 3.39 5.43
N SER A 150 18.29 4.36 4.52
CA SER A 150 17.60 5.64 4.75
C SER A 150 16.09 5.47 4.68
N LEU A 151 15.38 5.96 5.69
CA LEU A 151 13.92 6.08 5.75
C LEU A 151 13.52 7.49 5.31
N LEU A 152 12.65 7.59 4.32
CA LEU A 152 12.10 8.85 3.82
C LEU A 152 10.62 8.95 4.18
N ILE A 153 10.24 10.10 4.74
CA ILE A 153 8.86 10.36 5.15
C ILE A 153 8.51 11.84 5.01
N SER A 154 7.30 12.13 4.55
CA SER A 154 6.74 13.47 4.49
C SER A 154 5.83 13.77 5.68
N GLY A 155 5.75 15.04 6.03
CA GLY A 155 4.82 15.57 7.02
C GLY A 155 3.83 16.57 6.42
N SER A 156 2.67 16.69 7.05
CA SER A 156 1.60 17.61 6.65
C SER A 156 2.04 19.09 6.62
N SER A 157 3.12 19.47 7.33
CA SER A 157 3.67 20.83 7.30
C SER A 157 4.48 21.17 6.04
N GLY A 158 4.54 20.24 5.06
CA GLY A 158 5.35 20.40 3.86
C GLY A 158 6.83 20.12 4.11
N ARG A 159 7.15 19.28 5.10
CA ARG A 159 8.51 18.83 5.41
C ARG A 159 8.76 17.42 4.90
N LEU A 160 9.98 17.19 4.42
CA LEU A 160 10.53 15.90 4.06
C LEU A 160 11.66 15.57 5.03
N TYR A 161 11.59 14.39 5.66
CA TYR A 161 12.56 13.90 6.62
C TYR A 161 13.29 12.68 6.05
N VAL A 162 14.62 12.67 6.19
CA VAL A 162 15.44 11.48 5.95
C VAL A 162 16.03 11.03 7.27
N VAL A 163 15.71 9.80 7.67
CA VAL A 163 16.12 9.19 8.93
C VAL A 163 16.93 7.93 8.63
N GLN A 164 18.18 7.93 9.05
CA GLN A 164 19.10 6.83 8.83
C GLN A 164 18.94 5.76 9.90
N ARG A 165 18.64 4.53 9.51
CA ARG A 165 18.80 3.36 10.38
C ARG A 165 20.25 2.90 10.39
N LYS A 166 20.80 2.60 11.56
CA LYS A 166 22.09 1.91 11.71
C LYS A 166 21.98 0.81 12.74
N ASP A 167 22.42 -0.39 12.37
CA ASP A 167 22.58 -1.52 13.26
C ASP A 167 24.09 -1.81 13.39
N ALA A 168 24.68 -1.52 14.55
CA ALA A 168 26.12 -1.70 14.80
C ALA A 168 26.38 -2.03 16.27
N ASP A 169 27.35 -2.91 16.54
CA ASP A 169 27.81 -3.26 17.90
C ASP A 169 26.70 -3.74 18.87
N GLY A 170 25.63 -4.34 18.32
CA GLY A 170 24.48 -4.79 19.10
C GLY A 170 23.48 -3.68 19.46
N GLU A 171 23.65 -2.49 18.90
CA GLU A 171 22.76 -1.34 19.05
C GLU A 171 22.10 -0.98 17.71
N THR A 172 20.82 -0.65 17.76
CA THR A 172 20.08 -0.10 16.63
C THR A 172 19.79 1.37 16.92
N THR A 173 19.97 2.24 15.92
CA THR A 173 19.67 3.68 16.05
C THR A 173 18.89 4.19 14.85
N LEU A 174 18.05 5.20 15.08
CA LEU A 174 17.39 6.01 14.05
C LEU A 174 17.87 7.46 14.22
N THR A 175 18.56 7.99 13.21
CA THR A 175 19.14 9.36 13.26
C THR A 175 18.65 10.17 12.07
N GLN A 176 17.98 11.30 12.30
CA GLN A 176 17.65 12.24 11.24
C GLN A 176 18.95 12.79 10.61
N THR A 177 19.12 12.61 9.30
CA THR A 177 20.29 13.09 8.55
C THR A 177 19.97 14.28 7.66
N ARG A 178 18.71 14.45 7.29
CA ARG A 178 18.27 15.52 6.40
C ARG A 178 16.83 15.91 6.72
N GLU A 179 16.57 17.21 6.63
CA GLU A 179 15.22 17.78 6.68
C GLU A 179 15.14 18.90 5.65
N ILE A 180 14.08 18.91 4.85
CA ILE A 180 13.84 19.92 3.82
C ILE A 180 12.39 20.39 3.97
N SER A 181 12.16 21.70 3.93
CA SER A 181 10.80 22.23 3.78
C SER A 181 10.56 22.61 2.33
N VAL A 182 9.53 22.02 1.73
CA VAL A 182 9.01 22.40 0.40
C VAL A 182 7.72 23.22 0.52
N ASN A 183 7.29 23.58 1.73
CA ASN A 183 6.04 24.28 1.99
C ASN A 183 5.88 25.57 1.17
N ALA A 184 6.97 26.33 0.99
CA ALA A 184 6.97 27.56 0.18
C ALA A 184 6.74 27.31 -1.32
N SER A 185 6.87 26.06 -1.77
CA SER A 185 6.67 25.63 -3.16
C SER A 185 5.28 25.03 -3.40
N LEU A 186 4.48 24.83 -2.34
CA LEU A 186 3.12 24.29 -2.44
C LEU A 186 2.11 25.43 -2.64
N SER A 187 1.03 25.13 -3.35
CA SER A 187 -0.10 26.06 -3.46
C SER A 187 -0.90 26.13 -2.17
N THR A 188 -1.68 27.21 -1.98
CA THR A 188 -2.48 27.39 -0.77
C THR A 188 -3.48 26.24 -0.59
N GLY A 189 -3.45 25.61 0.58
CA GLY A 189 -4.32 24.47 0.93
C GLY A 189 -3.78 23.11 0.48
N GLU A 190 -2.64 23.06 -0.20
CA GLU A 190 -1.96 21.81 -0.51
C GLU A 190 -1.10 21.32 0.66
N THR A 191 -1.07 20.00 0.83
CA THR A 191 -0.30 19.24 1.81
C THR A 191 0.41 18.10 1.09
N LEU A 192 1.58 17.69 1.58
CA LEU A 192 2.31 16.57 0.99
C LEU A 192 1.53 15.26 1.16
N LEU A 193 1.61 14.41 0.14
CA LEU A 193 1.08 13.05 0.16
C LEU A 193 2.20 12.03 -0.07
N ASN A 194 3.01 12.23 -1.11
CA ASN A 194 3.97 11.24 -1.60
C ASN A 194 5.41 11.73 -1.54
N ASN A 195 6.34 10.78 -1.40
CA ASN A 195 7.77 11.00 -1.49
C ASN A 195 8.49 9.72 -1.95
N LEU A 196 9.46 9.81 -2.86
CA LEU A 196 10.34 8.69 -3.22
C LEU A 196 11.71 9.20 -3.68
N PHE A 197 12.77 8.42 -3.43
CA PHE A 197 14.07 8.63 -4.05
C PHE A 197 14.08 8.18 -5.50
N ASP A 198 14.79 8.93 -6.36
CA ASP A 198 15.18 8.47 -7.69
C ASP A 198 16.63 7.97 -7.74
N THR A 199 17.06 7.51 -8.91
CA THR A 199 18.42 6.95 -9.10
C THR A 199 19.55 7.97 -9.00
N GLU A 200 19.24 9.26 -9.04
CA GLU A 200 20.21 10.35 -8.86
C GLU A 200 20.22 10.87 -7.41
N GLY A 201 19.37 10.31 -6.55
CA GLY A 201 19.21 10.73 -5.17
C GLY A 201 18.34 11.97 -5.00
N ASN A 202 17.62 12.40 -6.04
CA ASN A 202 16.57 13.40 -5.90
C ASN A 202 15.43 12.79 -5.09
N ILE A 203 14.74 13.64 -4.32
CA ILE A 203 13.50 13.26 -3.62
C ILE A 203 12.34 13.81 -4.42
N TRP A 204 11.64 12.96 -5.17
CA TRP A 204 10.35 13.31 -5.77
C TRP A 204 9.32 13.46 -4.67
N PHE A 205 8.43 14.43 -4.81
CA PHE A 205 7.31 14.64 -3.91
C PHE A 205 6.07 15.09 -4.67
N THR A 206 4.91 14.81 -4.08
CA THR A 206 3.65 15.38 -4.57
C THR A 206 2.79 15.86 -3.41
N SER A 207 2.03 16.93 -3.64
CA SER A 207 0.85 17.20 -2.81
C SER A 207 -0.34 16.39 -3.28
N GLY A 208 -1.29 16.11 -2.39
CA GLY A 208 -2.44 15.29 -2.75
C GLY A 208 -3.45 15.15 -1.62
N THR A 209 -4.53 14.44 -1.88
CA THR A 209 -5.59 14.21 -0.90
C THR A 209 -5.68 12.74 -0.53
N LEU A 210 -6.06 12.47 0.72
CA LEU A 210 -6.42 11.14 1.17
C LEU A 210 -7.63 11.25 2.09
N SER A 211 -8.80 10.86 1.60
CA SER A 211 -10.05 10.90 2.35
C SER A 211 -9.95 10.10 3.65
N GLY A 212 -10.53 10.61 4.73
CA GLY A 212 -10.40 10.00 6.05
C GLY A 212 -9.02 10.21 6.68
N THR A 213 -8.24 11.20 6.23
CA THR A 213 -7.01 11.63 6.92
C THR A 213 -6.98 13.15 7.10
N PRO A 214 -6.09 13.68 7.96
CA PRO A 214 -5.92 15.13 8.14
C PRO A 214 -5.47 15.90 6.90
N LEU A 215 -5.05 15.23 5.82
CA LEU A 215 -4.57 15.88 4.58
C LEU A 215 -5.66 16.67 3.85
N GLY A 216 -6.94 16.37 4.11
CA GLY A 216 -8.07 17.16 3.64
C GLY A 216 -8.27 17.15 2.12
N PRO A 217 -9.40 17.67 1.62
CA PRO A 217 -9.63 17.82 0.18
C PRO A 217 -8.76 18.94 -0.39
N GLN A 218 -8.19 18.72 -1.57
CA GLN A 218 -7.36 19.72 -2.27
C GLN A 218 -7.89 19.95 -3.68
N SER A 219 -7.93 21.19 -4.14
CA SER A 219 -8.40 21.53 -5.49
C SER A 219 -7.33 21.50 -6.57
N SER A 220 -6.10 21.18 -6.19
CA SER A 220 -4.93 21.20 -7.05
C SER A 220 -3.84 20.29 -6.47
N THR A 221 -2.81 20.04 -7.27
CA THR A 221 -1.61 19.33 -6.84
C THR A 221 -0.35 20.02 -7.36
N THR A 222 0.74 19.81 -6.65
CA THR A 222 2.10 20.18 -7.02
C THR A 222 2.92 18.91 -7.08
N VAL A 223 3.57 18.68 -8.22
CA VAL A 223 4.57 17.62 -8.41
C VAL A 223 5.93 18.29 -8.43
N GLY A 224 6.90 17.72 -7.73
CA GLY A 224 8.24 18.29 -7.68
C GLY A 224 9.30 17.28 -7.32
N TYR A 225 10.55 17.73 -7.37
CA TYR A 225 11.68 17.00 -6.80
C TYR A 225 12.64 17.94 -6.10
N VAL A 226 13.37 17.39 -5.13
CA VAL A 226 14.45 18.07 -4.42
C VAL A 226 15.78 17.41 -4.77
N GLU A 227 16.71 18.16 -5.34
CA GLU A 227 18.06 17.69 -5.62
C GLU A 227 18.85 17.38 -4.34
N PRO A 228 19.92 16.55 -4.39
CA PRO A 228 20.81 16.32 -3.23
C PRO A 228 21.37 17.60 -2.59
N ASN A 229 21.58 18.66 -3.39
CA ASN A 229 22.06 19.97 -2.94
C ASN A 229 20.97 20.83 -2.25
N GLY A 230 19.70 20.39 -2.26
CA GLY A 230 18.57 21.10 -1.68
C GLY A 230 17.80 22.02 -2.63
N GLN A 231 18.17 22.09 -3.92
CA GLN A 231 17.40 22.83 -4.93
C GLN A 231 16.05 22.14 -5.16
N ILE A 232 14.98 22.94 -5.17
CA ILE A 232 13.60 22.47 -5.30
C ILE A 232 13.07 22.89 -6.67
N HIS A 233 12.48 21.94 -7.39
CA HIS A 233 11.81 22.16 -8.65
C HIS A 233 10.36 21.68 -8.56
N THR A 234 9.43 22.47 -9.08
CA THR A 234 8.00 22.15 -9.02
C THR A 234 7.27 22.45 -10.32
N LEU A 235 6.21 21.69 -10.54
CA LEU A 235 5.17 21.89 -11.53
C LEU A 235 3.82 21.87 -10.81
N HIS A 236 3.06 22.94 -10.94
CA HIS A 236 1.72 23.03 -10.39
C HIS A 236 0.67 22.57 -11.41
N ILE A 237 -0.28 21.75 -10.97
CA ILE A 237 -1.38 21.22 -11.78
C ILE A 237 -2.70 21.69 -11.15
N PRO A 238 -3.40 22.64 -11.77
CA PRO A 238 -4.70 23.12 -11.27
C PRO A 238 -5.81 22.10 -11.57
N ASP A 239 -6.90 22.19 -10.80
CA ASP A 239 -8.17 21.46 -11.02
C ASP A 239 -8.05 19.93 -11.11
N GLN A 240 -6.97 19.40 -10.55
CA GLN A 240 -6.62 17.99 -10.52
C GLN A 240 -5.99 17.68 -9.17
N GLN A 241 -6.29 16.52 -8.62
CA GLN A 241 -5.75 16.03 -7.36
C GLN A 241 -5.05 14.70 -7.57
N ILE A 242 -3.94 14.50 -6.86
CA ILE A 242 -3.34 13.17 -6.69
C ILE A 242 -4.01 12.53 -5.48
N GLU A 243 -4.42 11.29 -5.65
CA GLU A 243 -5.31 10.60 -4.72
C GLU A 243 -4.65 9.36 -4.10
N ASN A 244 -3.52 8.93 -4.67
CA ASN A 244 -2.76 7.75 -4.25
C ASN A 244 -1.26 7.97 -4.49
N GLY A 245 -0.44 6.93 -4.31
CA GLY A 245 1.01 6.94 -4.49
C GLY A 245 1.50 7.27 -5.90
N ILE A 246 2.83 7.31 -6.04
CA ILE A 246 3.54 7.47 -7.31
C ILE A 246 4.42 6.23 -7.58
N ALA A 247 4.84 6.04 -8.82
CA ALA A 247 5.87 5.05 -9.18
C ALA A 247 7.10 5.76 -9.75
N ILE A 248 8.29 5.17 -9.61
CA ILE A 248 9.54 5.70 -10.17
C ILE A 248 10.26 4.63 -10.99
N ASN A 249 10.77 5.04 -12.16
CA ASN A 249 11.75 4.28 -12.95
C ASN A 249 12.91 5.21 -13.34
N GLY A 250 14.11 4.96 -12.81
CA GLY A 250 15.24 5.86 -13.03
C GLY A 250 14.94 7.22 -12.39
N THR A 251 14.87 8.27 -13.21
CA THR A 251 14.47 9.64 -12.82
C THR A 251 13.05 10.01 -13.24
N THR A 252 12.30 9.06 -13.81
CA THR A 252 10.93 9.30 -14.28
C THR A 252 9.91 8.89 -13.22
N ALA A 253 9.08 9.83 -12.79
CA ALA A 253 7.95 9.63 -11.89
C ALA A 253 6.63 9.49 -12.67
N TYR A 254 5.83 8.49 -12.30
CA TYR A 254 4.51 8.23 -12.86
C TYR A 254 3.43 8.58 -11.84
N VAL A 255 2.45 9.36 -12.27
CA VAL A 255 1.46 9.99 -11.39
C VAL A 255 0.07 9.86 -12.00
N VAL A 256 -0.92 9.56 -11.17
CA VAL A 256 -2.34 9.56 -11.56
C VAL A 256 -3.02 10.75 -10.89
N THR A 257 -3.73 11.56 -11.68
CA THR A 257 -4.54 12.67 -11.20
C THR A 257 -6.00 12.49 -11.57
N GLY A 258 -6.90 12.93 -10.71
CA GLY A 258 -8.35 12.93 -10.94
C GLY A 258 -8.96 14.32 -10.73
N PRO A 259 -10.15 14.59 -11.29
CA PRO A 259 -10.88 15.81 -11.02
C PRO A 259 -11.50 15.78 -9.61
N LEU A 260 -11.75 16.97 -9.06
CA LEU A 260 -12.49 17.10 -7.81
C LEU A 260 -13.88 16.48 -7.88
N ASN A 261 -14.33 15.94 -6.75
CA ASN A 261 -15.72 15.54 -6.55
C ASN A 261 -16.68 16.71 -6.80
N GLY A 262 -17.75 16.45 -7.56
CA GLY A 262 -18.79 17.43 -7.87
C GLY A 262 -18.48 18.39 -9.02
N THR A 263 -17.33 18.24 -9.70
CA THR A 263 -17.05 18.96 -10.95
C THR A 263 -17.68 18.26 -12.15
N GLU A 264 -18.01 19.02 -13.20
CA GLU A 264 -18.59 18.46 -14.44
C GLU A 264 -17.56 17.70 -15.28
N SER A 265 -16.26 17.95 -15.09
CA SER A 265 -15.20 17.27 -15.82
C SER A 265 -15.12 15.79 -15.42
N THR A 266 -15.05 14.89 -16.39
CA THR A 266 -14.70 13.47 -16.19
C THR A 266 -13.25 13.18 -16.57
N ALA A 267 -12.46 14.21 -16.93
CA ALA A 267 -11.08 14.02 -17.33
C ALA A 267 -10.17 13.82 -16.12
N GLY A 268 -9.58 12.62 -16.05
CA GLY A 268 -8.40 12.33 -15.23
C GLY A 268 -7.20 12.06 -16.13
N TYR A 269 -6.00 12.04 -15.55
CA TYR A 269 -4.78 11.89 -16.31
C TYR A 269 -3.75 10.97 -15.66
N VAL A 270 -3.09 10.16 -16.48
CA VAL A 270 -1.83 9.51 -16.13
C VAL A 270 -0.70 10.33 -16.73
N TRP A 271 0.31 10.63 -15.93
CA TRP A 271 1.45 11.46 -16.28
C TRP A 271 2.74 10.68 -16.14
N ALA A 272 3.71 11.00 -17.00
CA ALA A 272 5.12 10.73 -16.77
C ALA A 272 5.88 12.05 -16.68
N PHE A 273 6.56 12.27 -15.57
CA PHE A 273 7.43 13.41 -15.33
C PHE A 273 8.88 12.95 -15.17
N THR A 274 9.84 13.73 -15.65
CA THR A 274 11.27 13.45 -15.46
C THR A 274 11.99 14.72 -15.01
N THR A 275 13.18 14.56 -14.44
CA THR A 275 14.11 15.67 -14.21
C THR A 275 14.56 16.26 -15.55
N ASP A 276 14.76 17.58 -15.60
CA ASP A 276 15.38 18.23 -16.76
C ASP A 276 16.90 17.97 -16.77
N PRO A 277 17.45 17.28 -17.80
CA PRO A 277 18.88 17.02 -17.91
C PRO A 277 19.76 18.28 -17.95
N GLU A 278 19.20 19.44 -18.35
CA GLU A 278 19.89 20.73 -18.42
C GLU A 278 19.71 21.58 -17.14
N GLY A 279 18.95 21.09 -16.15
CA GLY A 279 18.82 21.71 -14.83
C GLY A 279 17.69 22.74 -14.67
N GLY A 280 16.63 22.67 -15.49
CA GLY A 280 15.53 23.65 -15.56
C GLY A 280 14.18 23.25 -14.93
N GLY A 281 14.05 22.06 -14.32
CA GLY A 281 12.91 21.68 -13.48
C GLY A 281 12.19 20.40 -13.87
N VAL A 282 10.90 20.30 -13.54
CA VAL A 282 10.07 19.12 -13.82
C VAL A 282 9.63 19.13 -15.28
N THR A 283 10.05 18.12 -16.05
CA THR A 283 9.71 17.96 -17.46
C THR A 283 8.58 16.95 -17.62
N THR A 284 7.54 17.27 -18.39
CA THR A 284 6.49 16.30 -18.77
C THR A 284 6.98 15.47 -19.95
N VAL A 285 7.09 14.16 -19.77
CA VAL A 285 7.47 13.22 -20.85
C VAL A 285 6.25 12.95 -21.74
N TRP A 286 5.12 12.64 -21.13
CA TRP A 286 3.82 12.49 -21.79
C TRP A 286 2.68 12.60 -20.77
N LYS A 287 1.47 12.74 -21.30
CA LYS A 287 0.22 12.81 -20.54
C LYS A 287 -0.86 12.04 -21.29
N THR A 288 -1.58 11.17 -20.60
CA THR A 288 -2.67 10.35 -21.14
C THR A 288 -3.95 10.62 -20.38
N GLU A 289 -5.04 10.93 -21.07
CA GLU A 289 -6.37 11.10 -20.46
C GLU A 289 -7.05 9.76 -20.22
N TYR A 290 -7.77 9.64 -19.09
CA TYR A 290 -8.67 8.54 -18.79
C TYR A 290 -10.01 9.05 -18.27
N ASP A 291 -11.04 8.21 -18.33
CA ASP A 291 -12.36 8.54 -17.81
C ASP A 291 -12.42 8.35 -16.28
N SER A 292 -12.52 9.45 -15.53
CA SER A 292 -12.70 9.46 -14.08
C SER A 292 -14.17 9.29 -13.66
N GLY A 293 -15.08 9.01 -14.59
CA GLY A 293 -16.51 8.87 -14.35
C GLY A 293 -17.15 10.17 -13.85
N THR A 294 -18.45 10.14 -13.56
CA THR A 294 -19.19 11.35 -13.11
C THR A 294 -19.19 11.56 -11.59
N HIS A 295 -18.78 10.55 -10.82
CA HIS A 295 -18.80 10.59 -9.36
C HIS A 295 -17.79 9.61 -8.74
N GLN A 296 -17.39 9.89 -7.49
CA GLN A 296 -16.72 8.90 -6.64
C GLN A 296 -17.60 7.65 -6.51
N LYS A 297 -17.00 6.46 -6.66
CA LYS A 297 -17.73 5.19 -6.49
C LYS A 297 -17.95 4.90 -5.01
N PRO A 298 -19.02 4.16 -4.66
CA PRO A 298 -19.23 3.68 -3.30
C PRO A 298 -17.98 2.99 -2.74
N GLY A 299 -17.60 3.34 -1.51
CA GLY A 299 -16.42 2.80 -0.84
C GLY A 299 -15.07 3.34 -1.33
N GLY A 300 -15.03 4.06 -2.46
CA GLY A 300 -13.80 4.63 -2.97
C GLY A 300 -13.27 5.76 -2.11
N LEU A 301 -11.97 6.03 -2.18
CA LEU A 301 -11.35 7.13 -1.43
C LEU A 301 -11.61 8.46 -2.12
N THR A 302 -11.66 8.46 -3.45
CA THR A 302 -11.75 9.66 -4.28
C THR A 302 -12.43 9.32 -5.63
N ARG A 303 -12.47 10.26 -6.58
CA ARG A 303 -13.17 10.08 -7.88
C ARG A 303 -12.26 9.72 -9.04
N GLY A 304 -10.97 10.05 -9.01
CA GLY A 304 -10.07 9.63 -10.08
C GLY A 304 -9.84 8.13 -10.08
N GLY A 305 -8.81 7.69 -10.80
CA GLY A 305 -8.50 6.28 -11.04
C GLY A 305 -8.23 5.47 -9.76
N GLY A 306 -8.01 6.13 -8.62
CA GLY A 306 -7.98 5.54 -7.28
C GLY A 306 -6.75 4.65 -6.98
N ALA A 307 -6.21 3.96 -7.98
CA ALA A 307 -5.09 3.04 -7.85
C ALA A 307 -3.74 3.71 -8.12
N THR A 308 -2.76 3.43 -7.26
CA THR A 308 -1.36 3.77 -7.52
C THR A 308 -0.90 3.17 -8.86
N PRO A 309 -0.18 3.93 -9.71
CA PRO A 309 0.39 3.37 -10.92
C PRO A 309 1.45 2.32 -10.58
N VAL A 310 1.50 1.25 -11.37
CA VAL A 310 2.44 0.12 -11.22
C VAL A 310 3.21 -0.08 -12.52
N LEU A 311 4.50 -0.40 -12.43
CA LEU A 311 5.32 -0.61 -13.62
C LEU A 311 5.39 -2.10 -14.01
N LEU A 312 5.20 -2.35 -15.30
CA LEU A 312 5.41 -3.65 -15.93
C LEU A 312 6.75 -3.61 -16.66
N GLY A 313 7.81 -3.96 -15.93
CA GLY A 313 9.18 -3.79 -16.40
C GLY A 313 9.47 -2.35 -16.83
N SER A 314 10.22 -2.18 -17.91
CA SER A 314 10.47 -0.88 -18.54
C SER A 314 9.49 -0.55 -19.68
N GLU A 315 8.52 -1.44 -19.95
CA GLU A 315 7.67 -1.35 -21.13
C GLU A 315 6.39 -0.54 -20.84
N TYR A 316 5.72 -0.87 -19.74
CA TYR A 316 4.39 -0.31 -19.45
C TYR A 316 4.27 0.23 -18.03
N VAL A 317 3.35 1.18 -17.87
CA VAL A 317 2.75 1.59 -16.60
C VAL A 317 1.27 1.23 -16.66
N THR A 318 0.74 0.71 -15.56
CA THR A 318 -0.66 0.30 -15.47
C THR A 318 -1.34 0.87 -14.24
N THR A 319 -2.61 1.22 -14.39
CA THR A 319 -3.51 1.71 -13.33
C THR A 319 -4.95 1.44 -13.78
N THR A 320 -5.93 1.83 -12.98
CA THR A 320 -7.35 1.77 -13.32
C THR A 320 -7.93 3.14 -13.59
N ASP A 321 -8.97 3.19 -14.41
CA ASP A 321 -9.83 4.36 -14.53
C ASP A 321 -10.96 4.35 -13.50
N ASN A 322 -11.87 5.33 -13.58
CA ASN A 322 -13.09 5.36 -12.77
C ASN A 322 -14.36 5.49 -13.64
N ALA A 323 -14.34 4.92 -14.85
CA ALA A 323 -15.40 5.09 -15.84
C ALA A 323 -16.80 4.72 -15.29
N ASP A 324 -17.84 5.40 -15.78
CA ASP A 324 -19.22 5.08 -15.39
C ASP A 324 -19.62 3.68 -15.88
N GLY A 325 -20.47 3.01 -15.10
CA GLY A 325 -20.79 1.60 -15.33
C GLY A 325 -19.68 0.67 -14.82
N ARG A 326 -18.50 0.66 -15.43
CA ARG A 326 -17.45 -0.32 -15.12
C ARG A 326 -16.04 0.29 -15.22
N VAL A 327 -15.21 0.05 -14.20
CA VAL A 327 -13.79 0.44 -14.21
C VAL A 327 -12.99 -0.45 -15.16
N ASN A 328 -11.93 0.11 -15.74
CA ASN A 328 -11.05 -0.59 -16.65
C ASN A 328 -9.60 -0.57 -16.16
N LEU A 329 -8.87 -1.65 -16.40
CA LEU A 329 -7.42 -1.66 -16.38
C LEU A 329 -6.91 -0.92 -17.62
N LEU A 330 -5.98 0.01 -17.41
CA LEU A 330 -5.26 0.72 -18.46
C LEU A 330 -3.83 0.21 -18.51
N VAL A 331 -3.36 -0.20 -19.68
CA VAL A 331 -1.94 -0.50 -19.92
C VAL A 331 -1.39 0.56 -20.85
N ILE A 332 -0.40 1.31 -20.37
CA ILE A 332 0.11 2.52 -21.01
C ILE A 332 1.61 2.34 -21.24
N ARG A 333 2.13 2.73 -22.40
CA ARG A 333 3.58 2.67 -22.68
C ARG A 333 4.33 3.63 -21.75
N GLN A 334 5.51 3.22 -21.27
CA GLN A 334 6.40 4.13 -20.53
C GLN A 334 7.10 5.12 -21.48
N ALA A 335 7.48 4.68 -22.67
CA ALA A 335 8.07 5.55 -23.68
C ALA A 335 7.00 6.47 -24.29
N ALA A 336 7.33 7.74 -24.49
CA ALA A 336 6.48 8.66 -25.26
C ALA A 336 6.28 8.14 -26.69
N GLN A 337 5.05 8.21 -27.18
CA GLN A 337 4.71 7.87 -28.56
C GLN A 337 4.63 9.13 -29.43
N GLU A 338 4.83 8.98 -30.75
CA GLU A 338 4.65 10.09 -31.69
C GLU A 338 3.18 10.54 -31.76
N ASP A 339 2.26 9.58 -31.79
CA ASP A 339 0.83 9.83 -31.62
C ASP A 339 0.43 9.60 -30.16
N PRO A 340 -0.07 10.62 -29.44
CA PRO A 340 -0.59 10.45 -28.08
C PRO A 340 -1.68 9.37 -27.96
N GLY A 341 -2.44 9.09 -29.04
CA GLY A 341 -3.44 8.03 -29.08
C GLY A 341 -2.87 6.61 -28.94
N ASP A 342 -1.60 6.42 -29.30
CA ASP A 342 -0.89 5.14 -29.21
C ASP A 342 -0.24 4.90 -27.84
N GLN A 343 -0.35 5.88 -26.92
CA GLN A 343 0.19 5.78 -25.57
C GLN A 343 -0.51 4.67 -24.76
N VAL A 344 -1.82 4.46 -24.98
CA VAL A 344 -2.60 3.37 -24.38
C VAL A 344 -2.51 2.13 -25.28
N VAL A 345 -2.01 1.03 -24.73
CA VAL A 345 -1.88 -0.25 -25.45
C VAL A 345 -3.18 -1.04 -25.43
N CYS A 346 -3.82 -1.10 -24.26
CA CYS A 346 -5.09 -1.79 -24.10
C CYS A 346 -5.87 -1.24 -22.91
N THR A 347 -7.19 -1.41 -22.99
CA THR A 347 -8.16 -1.12 -21.93
C THR A 347 -8.96 -2.40 -21.68
N VAL A 348 -8.89 -2.93 -20.46
CA VAL A 348 -9.57 -4.18 -20.10
C VAL A 348 -10.64 -3.90 -19.06
N PRO A 349 -11.93 -4.12 -19.35
CA PRO A 349 -12.98 -3.88 -18.38
C PRO A 349 -12.88 -4.90 -17.23
N LEU A 350 -13.10 -4.46 -15.98
CA LEU A 350 -12.93 -5.27 -14.76
C LEU A 350 -14.23 -5.40 -13.97
N PHE A 351 -14.49 -6.57 -13.36
CA PHE A 351 -15.65 -6.82 -12.48
C PHE A 351 -17.03 -6.63 -13.11
N GLU A 352 -18.09 -6.69 -12.30
CA GLU A 352 -19.46 -6.49 -12.76
C GLU A 352 -19.82 -5.01 -12.98
N GLU A 353 -20.71 -4.77 -13.95
CA GLU A 353 -21.25 -3.44 -14.22
C GLU A 353 -22.03 -2.89 -13.01
N GLY A 354 -21.77 -1.65 -12.64
CA GLY A 354 -22.39 -0.95 -11.52
C GLY A 354 -21.84 -1.35 -10.14
N ALA A 355 -20.86 -2.26 -10.09
CA ALA A 355 -20.34 -2.84 -8.85
C ALA A 355 -18.81 -2.94 -8.86
N SER A 356 -18.12 -1.95 -9.46
CA SER A 356 -16.67 -1.93 -9.60
C SER A 356 -16.05 -0.62 -9.08
N SER A 357 -15.03 -0.73 -8.23
CA SER A 357 -14.13 0.36 -7.80
C SER A 357 -12.76 -0.25 -7.54
N VAL A 358 -11.69 0.54 -7.75
CA VAL A 358 -10.32 0.13 -7.43
C VAL A 358 -9.58 1.32 -6.83
N ASP A 359 -9.34 1.26 -5.53
CA ASP A 359 -8.70 2.34 -4.76
C ASP A 359 -7.32 1.96 -4.21
N ILE A 360 -6.81 0.81 -4.66
CA ILE A 360 -5.51 0.31 -4.26
C ILE A 360 -4.77 -0.20 -5.49
N ARG A 361 -3.44 -0.23 -5.42
CA ARG A 361 -2.62 -0.66 -6.55
C ARG A 361 -2.88 -2.10 -7.02
N PRO A 362 -2.61 -2.43 -8.29
CA PRO A 362 -2.42 -3.80 -8.76
C PRO A 362 -1.18 -4.49 -8.14
N THR A 363 -1.21 -5.82 -8.02
CA THR A 363 -0.02 -6.65 -7.73
C THR A 363 0.45 -7.33 -9.02
N VAL A 364 1.74 -7.25 -9.33
CA VAL A 364 2.28 -7.66 -10.63
C VAL A 364 3.47 -8.62 -10.52
N HIS A 365 3.58 -9.48 -11.53
CA HIS A 365 4.71 -10.39 -11.68
C HIS A 365 4.98 -10.71 -13.16
N PHE A 366 6.24 -10.91 -13.52
CA PHE A 366 6.66 -11.27 -14.87
C PHE A 366 7.08 -12.74 -14.91
N ASP A 367 6.39 -13.55 -15.72
CA ASP A 367 6.65 -14.99 -15.84
C ASP A 367 7.75 -15.36 -16.84
N GLY A 368 8.42 -14.36 -17.44
CA GLY A 368 9.40 -14.54 -18.51
C GLY A 368 8.84 -14.29 -19.91
N SER A 369 7.52 -14.19 -20.05
CA SER A 369 6.81 -13.97 -21.31
C SER A 369 5.71 -12.91 -21.22
N SER A 370 5.00 -12.85 -20.09
CA SER A 370 3.87 -11.97 -19.85
C SER A 370 3.92 -11.38 -18.44
N TYR A 371 3.29 -10.23 -18.29
CA TYR A 371 3.06 -9.58 -17.01
C TYR A 371 1.67 -9.96 -16.50
N GLY A 372 1.60 -10.73 -15.42
CA GLY A 372 0.34 -10.93 -14.70
C GLY A 372 0.06 -9.73 -13.82
N VAL A 373 -1.16 -9.18 -13.92
CA VAL A 373 -1.64 -8.01 -13.18
C VAL A 373 -2.88 -8.42 -12.40
N VAL A 374 -2.76 -8.47 -11.07
CA VAL A 374 -3.87 -8.82 -10.17
C VAL A 374 -4.47 -7.56 -9.57
N ILE A 375 -5.77 -7.39 -9.76
CA ILE A 375 -6.56 -6.25 -9.29
C ILE A 375 -7.68 -6.77 -8.39
N ILE A 376 -7.98 -6.07 -7.30
CA ILE A 376 -9.10 -6.40 -6.42
C ILE A 376 -10.21 -5.35 -6.54
N ASN A 377 -11.45 -5.76 -6.26
CA ASN A 377 -12.60 -4.88 -6.25
C ASN A 377 -12.82 -4.26 -4.87
N THR A 378 -12.67 -2.94 -4.77
CA THR A 378 -12.90 -2.17 -3.54
C THR A 378 -14.29 -1.53 -3.50
N PHE A 379 -15.19 -1.87 -4.43
CA PHE A 379 -16.54 -1.31 -4.46
C PHE A 379 -17.29 -1.56 -3.15
N ASN A 380 -17.84 -0.49 -2.58
CA ASN A 380 -18.60 -0.49 -1.33
C ASN A 380 -17.84 -1.03 -0.11
N MET A 381 -16.51 -0.94 -0.17
CA MET A 381 -15.60 -1.22 0.94
C MET A 381 -15.92 -0.30 2.14
N PRO A 382 -15.90 -0.83 3.39
CA PRO A 382 -16.07 -0.01 4.58
C PRO A 382 -14.98 1.08 4.69
N PRO A 383 -15.32 2.28 5.20
CA PRO A 383 -14.38 3.39 5.31
C PRO A 383 -13.23 3.08 6.27
N ILE A 384 -12.14 3.83 6.13
CA ILE A 384 -11.04 3.84 7.11
C ILE A 384 -11.57 4.42 8.42
N GLU A 385 -11.47 3.64 9.49
CA GLU A 385 -11.86 4.03 10.84
C GLU A 385 -10.74 4.82 11.52
N GLN A 386 -11.10 5.88 12.27
CA GLN A 386 -10.13 6.63 13.07
C GLN A 386 -9.88 5.95 14.41
N HIS A 387 -8.65 6.05 14.92
CA HIS A 387 -8.30 5.50 16.24
C HIS A 387 -9.22 5.98 17.36
N GLN A 388 -9.60 7.26 17.35
CA GLN A 388 -10.48 7.84 18.38
C GLN A 388 -11.91 7.27 18.33
N ASP A 389 -12.41 6.99 17.12
CA ASP A 389 -13.79 6.55 16.89
C ASP A 389 -13.91 5.03 17.13
N MET A 390 -12.85 4.27 16.81
CA MET A 390 -12.69 2.87 17.23
C MET A 390 -12.85 2.68 18.74
N LEU A 391 -12.36 3.61 19.55
CA LEU A 391 -12.47 3.52 21.01
C LEU A 391 -13.92 3.71 21.51
N LEU A 392 -14.78 4.32 20.70
CA LEU A 392 -16.21 4.47 20.98
C LEU A 392 -16.99 3.20 20.62
N ASP A 393 -16.74 2.64 19.43
CA ASP A 393 -17.36 1.39 18.98
C ASP A 393 -16.42 0.51 18.13
N VAL A 394 -15.59 -0.27 18.83
CA VAL A 394 -14.62 -1.18 18.21
C VAL A 394 -15.29 -2.25 17.33
N ASN A 395 -16.56 -2.58 17.56
CA ASN A 395 -17.29 -3.58 16.76
C ASN A 395 -18.40 -2.94 15.93
N GLY A 396 -18.24 -1.68 15.55
CA GLY A 396 -19.21 -0.94 14.75
C GLY A 396 -19.31 -1.40 13.29
N ALA A 397 -20.14 -0.69 12.52
CA ALA A 397 -20.48 -1.04 11.14
C ALA A 397 -19.29 -1.04 10.17
N TRP A 398 -18.21 -0.30 10.47
CA TRP A 398 -16.96 -0.25 9.70
C TRP A 398 -16.26 -1.62 9.56
N ASN A 399 -16.66 -2.61 10.38
CA ASN A 399 -16.19 -3.98 10.27
C ASN A 399 -16.89 -4.78 9.17
N ASN A 400 -18.10 -4.43 8.77
CA ASN A 400 -18.92 -5.30 7.95
C ASN A 400 -18.60 -5.18 6.46
N MET A 401 -18.01 -6.22 5.87
CA MET A 401 -17.65 -6.27 4.44
C MET A 401 -18.75 -6.91 3.57
N THR A 402 -19.90 -7.32 4.12
CA THR A 402 -20.96 -8.03 3.36
C THR A 402 -21.60 -7.18 2.26
N SER A 403 -21.37 -5.86 2.28
CA SER A 403 -21.87 -4.93 1.28
C SER A 403 -20.97 -4.84 0.04
N MET A 404 -19.75 -5.37 0.12
CA MET A 404 -18.85 -5.48 -1.02
C MET A 404 -19.35 -6.59 -1.96
N PRO A 405 -19.32 -6.42 -3.29
CA PRO A 405 -19.60 -7.51 -4.22
C PRO A 405 -18.49 -8.59 -4.18
N GLY A 406 -17.26 -8.21 -3.82
CA GLY A 406 -16.09 -9.07 -3.98
C GLY A 406 -15.51 -8.98 -5.39
N GLY A 407 -14.39 -9.66 -5.60
CA GLY A 407 -13.73 -9.66 -6.89
C GLY A 407 -12.21 -9.60 -6.77
N ILE A 408 -11.54 -10.58 -7.35
CA ILE A 408 -10.13 -10.50 -7.71
C ILE A 408 -10.01 -10.96 -9.16
N VAL A 409 -9.31 -10.18 -9.99
CA VAL A 409 -9.10 -10.47 -11.41
C VAL A 409 -7.60 -10.49 -11.67
N ARG A 410 -7.11 -11.49 -12.41
CA ARG A 410 -5.79 -11.45 -13.04
C ARG A 410 -5.93 -11.18 -14.53
N VAL A 411 -5.23 -10.18 -15.03
CA VAL A 411 -5.06 -9.91 -16.45
C VAL A 411 -3.61 -10.22 -16.83
N ASP A 412 -3.40 -11.04 -17.84
CA ASP A 412 -2.07 -11.26 -18.42
C ASP A 412 -1.86 -10.28 -19.57
N VAL A 413 -0.78 -9.52 -19.50
CA VAL A 413 -0.35 -8.52 -20.47
C VAL A 413 0.90 -9.04 -21.17
N GLY A 414 0.82 -9.29 -22.47
CA GLY A 414 1.97 -9.77 -23.24
C GLY A 414 3.14 -8.79 -23.18
N SER A 415 4.37 -9.28 -23.03
CA SER A 415 5.54 -8.44 -23.30
C SER A 415 5.65 -8.23 -24.81
N GLY A 416 5.71 -6.98 -25.26
CA GLY A 416 5.81 -6.67 -26.69
C GLY A 416 7.20 -6.91 -27.26
N GLY A 417 8.21 -7.01 -26.37
CA GLY A 417 9.59 -6.77 -26.76
C GLY A 417 9.72 -5.39 -27.43
N SER A 418 10.88 -5.06 -27.98
CA SER A 418 11.09 -3.83 -28.74
C SER A 418 10.35 -3.76 -30.09
N SER A 419 9.36 -4.63 -30.34
CA SER A 419 8.62 -4.71 -31.60
C SER A 419 7.24 -4.05 -31.49
N GLU A 420 6.83 -3.38 -32.57
CA GLU A 420 5.58 -2.61 -32.72
C GLU A 420 4.28 -3.44 -32.60
N ALA A 421 4.35 -4.74 -32.28
CA ALA A 421 3.15 -5.53 -32.05
C ALA A 421 2.42 -5.03 -30.79
N ALA A 422 1.11 -4.81 -30.88
CA ALA A 422 0.29 -4.48 -29.72
C ALA A 422 0.35 -5.63 -28.70
N ALA A 423 0.59 -5.33 -27.43
CA ALA A 423 0.50 -6.33 -26.37
C ALA A 423 -0.94 -6.88 -26.33
N SER A 424 -1.09 -8.21 -26.22
CA SER A 424 -2.37 -8.81 -25.88
C SER A 424 -2.65 -8.61 -24.39
N CYS A 425 -3.88 -8.21 -24.05
CA CYS A 425 -4.33 -8.10 -22.66
C CYS A 425 -5.54 -9.01 -22.47
N GLU A 426 -5.38 -10.08 -21.70
CA GLU A 426 -6.40 -11.11 -21.55
C GLU A 426 -6.70 -11.36 -20.07
N VAL A 427 -7.99 -11.40 -19.72
CA VAL A 427 -8.41 -11.85 -18.39
C VAL A 427 -8.07 -13.32 -18.26
N ARG A 428 -7.20 -13.64 -17.31
CA ARG A 428 -6.71 -15.00 -17.06
C ARG A 428 -7.66 -15.78 -16.17
N TRP A 429 -8.11 -15.16 -15.08
CA TRP A 429 -9.09 -15.70 -14.15
C TRP A 429 -9.77 -14.59 -13.35
N GLU A 430 -10.92 -14.92 -12.79
CA GLU A 430 -11.67 -14.09 -11.84
C GLU A 430 -12.06 -14.94 -10.62
N SER A 431 -12.20 -14.31 -9.46
CA SER A 431 -12.56 -14.93 -8.19
C SER A 431 -13.51 -14.01 -7.40
N ASP A 432 -14.42 -14.57 -6.62
CA ASP A 432 -15.44 -13.84 -5.84
C ASP A 432 -14.94 -13.37 -4.46
N ILE A 433 -13.67 -13.61 -4.15
CA ILE A 433 -13.05 -13.31 -2.86
C ILE A 433 -13.18 -11.82 -2.52
N ARG A 434 -13.58 -11.54 -1.28
CA ARG A 434 -13.68 -10.19 -0.69
C ARG A 434 -12.47 -9.88 0.18
N THR A 435 -11.66 -8.94 -0.26
CA THR A 435 -10.55 -8.36 0.51
C THR A 435 -10.55 -6.85 0.34
N LYS A 436 -9.98 -6.13 1.31
CA LYS A 436 -9.86 -4.67 1.28
C LYS A 436 -8.43 -4.16 1.37
N SER A 437 -7.51 -4.97 1.87
CA SER A 437 -6.07 -4.71 1.82
C SER A 437 -5.45 -5.33 0.57
N VAL A 438 -4.38 -4.69 0.04
CA VAL A 438 -3.66 -5.19 -1.13
C VAL A 438 -3.02 -6.54 -0.79
N PRO A 439 -3.27 -7.60 -1.57
CA PRO A 439 -2.60 -8.87 -1.38
C PRO A 439 -1.10 -8.79 -1.75
N ALA A 440 -0.25 -9.45 -0.95
CA ALA A 440 1.18 -9.57 -1.22
C ALA A 440 1.49 -10.89 -1.91
N LEU A 441 2.22 -10.86 -3.03
CA LEU A 441 2.65 -12.07 -3.74
C LEU A 441 4.01 -12.55 -3.23
N SER A 442 4.10 -13.82 -2.84
CA SER A 442 5.38 -14.50 -2.65
C SER A 442 5.75 -15.26 -3.93
N THR A 443 6.84 -14.86 -4.60
CA THR A 443 7.34 -15.58 -5.78
C THR A 443 7.86 -16.97 -5.39
N LYS A 444 8.26 -17.18 -4.13
CA LYS A 444 8.77 -18.47 -3.64
C LYS A 444 7.69 -19.52 -3.39
N THR A 445 6.44 -19.10 -3.20
CA THR A 445 5.33 -20.04 -3.00
C THR A 445 4.30 -20.03 -4.13
N GLY A 446 4.25 -18.96 -4.94
CA GLY A 446 3.23 -18.78 -5.96
C GLY A 446 1.87 -18.40 -5.37
N LEU A 447 1.86 -17.84 -4.16
CA LEU A 447 0.65 -17.51 -3.42
C LEU A 447 0.54 -16.00 -3.16
N LEU A 448 -0.66 -15.48 -3.37
CA LEU A 448 -1.11 -14.17 -2.91
C LEU A 448 -1.66 -14.30 -1.49
N TYR A 449 -1.22 -13.45 -0.57
CA TYR A 449 -1.69 -13.44 0.80
C TYR A 449 -2.45 -12.18 1.13
N GLY A 450 -3.55 -12.30 1.87
CA GLY A 450 -4.38 -11.17 2.28
C GLY A 450 -5.30 -11.49 3.46
N SER A 451 -5.95 -10.46 3.99
CA SER A 451 -6.92 -10.56 5.07
C SER A 451 -8.35 -10.71 4.54
N LEU A 452 -9.11 -11.67 5.05
CA LEU A 452 -10.50 -11.93 4.68
C LEU A 452 -11.41 -11.88 5.92
N GLN A 453 -12.69 -11.61 5.68
CA GLN A 453 -13.76 -11.74 6.68
C GLN A 453 -14.65 -12.96 6.38
N GLU A 454 -15.08 -13.67 7.42
CA GLU A 454 -16.10 -14.73 7.27
C GLU A 454 -17.48 -14.13 7.01
N GLU A 455 -17.94 -14.22 5.77
CA GLU A 455 -19.18 -13.61 5.29
C GLU A 455 -20.42 -14.13 6.03
N ASP A 456 -20.57 -15.46 6.14
CA ASP A 456 -21.73 -16.12 6.77
C ASP A 456 -21.91 -15.70 8.25
N LEU A 457 -20.81 -15.32 8.90
CA LEU A 457 -20.82 -14.80 10.26
C LEU A 457 -21.08 -13.29 10.26
N ALA A 458 -20.43 -12.54 9.37
CA ALA A 458 -20.51 -11.09 9.30
C ALA A 458 -21.93 -10.57 9.07
N VAL A 459 -22.77 -11.28 8.30
CA VAL A 459 -24.20 -10.92 8.11
C VAL A 459 -24.99 -10.86 9.42
N ASN A 460 -24.50 -11.52 10.47
CA ASN A 460 -25.07 -11.53 11.81
C ASN A 460 -24.32 -10.63 12.80
N GLY A 461 -23.45 -9.73 12.32
CA GLY A 461 -22.61 -8.85 13.15
C GLY A 461 -21.46 -9.57 13.85
N LYS A 462 -21.07 -10.74 13.35
CA LYS A 462 -20.01 -11.60 13.91
C LYS A 462 -18.77 -11.52 13.03
N TYR A 463 -17.87 -10.62 13.34
CA TYR A 463 -16.70 -10.32 12.52
C TYR A 463 -15.56 -11.27 12.89
N THR A 464 -15.36 -12.30 12.08
CA THR A 464 -14.24 -13.23 12.20
C THR A 464 -13.28 -12.99 11.04
N TRP A 465 -11.99 -12.84 11.35
CA TRP A 465 -10.95 -12.49 10.39
C TRP A 465 -10.01 -13.67 10.13
N TYR A 466 -9.51 -13.74 8.91
CA TYR A 466 -8.60 -14.77 8.45
C TYR A 466 -7.45 -14.16 7.67
N ILE A 467 -6.27 -14.75 7.79
CA ILE A 467 -5.25 -14.66 6.74
C ILE A 467 -5.52 -15.79 5.75
N ALA A 468 -5.47 -15.48 4.46
CA ALA A 468 -5.72 -16.41 3.39
C ALA A 468 -4.57 -16.46 2.39
N ALA A 469 -4.44 -17.61 1.72
CA ALA A 469 -3.57 -17.80 0.58
C ALA A 469 -4.40 -18.13 -0.66
N ILE A 470 -4.11 -17.43 -1.75
CA ILE A 470 -4.79 -17.53 -3.04
C ILE A 470 -3.74 -17.92 -4.07
N ASP A 471 -4.05 -18.92 -4.89
CA ASP A 471 -3.14 -19.40 -5.93
C ASP A 471 -3.00 -18.37 -7.06
N TRP A 472 -1.76 -18.00 -7.40
CA TRP A 472 -1.46 -16.98 -8.42
C TRP A 472 -1.97 -17.37 -9.82
N ASP A 473 -1.94 -18.66 -10.16
CA ASP A 473 -2.24 -19.14 -11.51
C ASP A 473 -3.72 -19.41 -11.76
N SER A 474 -4.48 -19.68 -10.71
CA SER A 474 -5.90 -20.05 -10.81
C SER A 474 -6.87 -19.12 -10.08
N GLY A 475 -6.41 -18.26 -9.17
CA GLY A 475 -7.27 -17.39 -8.37
C GLY A 475 -8.06 -18.12 -7.26
N ASN A 476 -7.77 -19.41 -7.05
CA ASN A 476 -8.46 -20.22 -6.06
C ASN A 476 -7.95 -19.92 -4.64
N LEU A 477 -8.88 -19.82 -3.68
CA LEU A 477 -8.55 -19.84 -2.26
C LEU A 477 -7.99 -21.22 -1.89
N VAL A 478 -6.70 -21.29 -1.53
CA VAL A 478 -6.01 -22.55 -1.19
C VAL A 478 -6.24 -22.91 0.27
N TRP A 479 -6.04 -21.93 1.16
CA TRP A 479 -6.32 -22.06 2.58
C TRP A 479 -6.64 -20.71 3.22
N LYS A 480 -7.31 -20.76 4.37
CA LYS A 480 -7.48 -19.64 5.28
C LYS A 480 -7.26 -20.08 6.73
N ARG A 481 -6.65 -19.21 7.52
CA ARG A 481 -6.31 -19.41 8.93
C ARG A 481 -6.91 -18.28 9.77
N ARG A 482 -7.78 -18.62 10.72
CA ARG A 482 -8.45 -17.62 11.57
C ARG A 482 -7.43 -16.87 12.41
N THR A 483 -7.42 -15.55 12.34
CA THR A 483 -6.50 -14.68 13.09
C THR A 483 -7.10 -14.18 14.39
N GLY A 484 -8.40 -13.88 14.40
CA GLY A 484 -9.12 -13.36 15.55
C GLY A 484 -10.52 -12.85 15.18
N ALA A 485 -11.16 -12.14 16.11
CA ALA A 485 -12.52 -11.66 15.98
C ALA A 485 -12.79 -10.28 16.59
N GLY A 486 -13.73 -9.57 15.98
CA GLY A 486 -14.07 -8.18 16.28
C GLY A 486 -13.14 -7.19 15.61
N GLY A 487 -13.36 -5.89 15.82
CA GLY A 487 -12.63 -4.85 15.08
C GLY A 487 -11.18 -4.63 15.47
N THR A 488 -10.68 -5.27 16.53
CA THR A 488 -9.23 -5.28 16.81
C THR A 488 -8.41 -6.05 15.77
N PHE A 489 -9.03 -6.99 15.06
CA PHE A 489 -8.41 -7.78 13.98
C PHE A 489 -8.80 -7.33 12.58
N ASN A 490 -9.53 -6.21 12.47
CA ASN A 490 -9.80 -5.56 11.21
C ASN A 490 -8.53 -4.84 10.73
N ASP A 491 -8.12 -5.11 9.49
CA ASP A 491 -6.92 -4.50 8.90
C ASP A 491 -7.06 -2.99 8.64
N ASN A 492 -8.26 -2.44 8.68
CA ASN A 492 -8.55 -1.03 8.43
C ASN A 492 -7.93 -0.51 7.11
N GLN A 493 -7.83 -1.38 6.09
CA GLN A 493 -7.16 -1.11 4.81
C GLN A 493 -5.62 -0.97 4.87
N TYR A 494 -4.98 -1.26 6.02
CA TYR A 494 -3.52 -1.34 6.09
C TYR A 494 -2.97 -2.51 5.26
N PRO A 495 -1.80 -2.33 4.62
CA PRO A 495 -1.22 -3.38 3.79
C PRO A 495 -0.69 -4.54 4.62
N GLY A 496 -0.75 -5.74 4.05
CA GLY A 496 0.02 -6.90 4.50
C GLY A 496 1.38 -6.98 3.82
N THR A 497 2.28 -7.80 4.35
CA THR A 497 3.60 -8.06 3.77
C THR A 497 4.08 -9.48 4.04
N VAL A 498 4.92 -10.02 3.17
CA VAL A 498 5.58 -11.32 3.35
C VAL A 498 7.05 -11.10 3.67
N GLY A 499 7.52 -11.74 4.74
CA GLY A 499 8.92 -11.68 5.16
C GLY A 499 9.26 -12.80 6.13
N LEU A 500 10.49 -13.32 6.02
CA LEU A 500 11.02 -14.35 6.94
C LEU A 500 10.15 -15.62 7.10
N GLY A 501 9.47 -16.07 6.03
CA GLY A 501 8.60 -17.25 6.10
C GLY A 501 7.19 -16.97 6.63
N ARG A 502 6.83 -15.70 6.82
CA ARG A 502 5.59 -15.25 7.45
C ARG A 502 4.80 -14.33 6.54
N PHE A 503 3.48 -14.32 6.69
CA PHE A 503 2.65 -13.22 6.22
C PHE A 503 2.21 -12.39 7.43
N TYR A 504 2.52 -11.10 7.41
CA TYR A 504 2.13 -10.12 8.42
C TYR A 504 1.00 -9.26 7.88
N GLN A 505 -0.03 -9.04 8.69
CA GLN A 505 -1.12 -8.12 8.44
C GLN A 505 -1.14 -7.06 9.52
N SER A 506 -0.98 -5.81 9.11
CA SER A 506 -1.14 -4.67 10.01
C SER A 506 -2.60 -4.49 10.41
N LEU A 507 -2.78 -4.09 11.66
CA LEU A 507 -4.05 -3.81 12.31
C LEU A 507 -3.98 -2.41 12.91
N MET A 508 -5.13 -1.81 13.23
CA MET A 508 -5.15 -0.47 13.82
C MET A 508 -4.39 -0.38 15.14
N LEU A 509 -4.40 -1.42 15.97
CA LEU A 509 -3.72 -1.41 17.29
C LEU A 509 -2.50 -2.33 17.35
N GLY A 510 -2.11 -2.94 16.24
CA GLY A 510 -1.14 -4.03 16.29
C GLY A 510 -0.79 -4.62 14.94
N VAL A 511 -0.28 -5.85 15.00
CA VAL A 511 0.00 -6.69 13.85
C VAL A 511 -0.38 -8.12 14.19
N VAL A 512 -0.85 -8.87 13.21
CA VAL A 512 -1.01 -10.32 13.30
C VAL A 512 -0.22 -10.97 12.17
N TYR A 513 0.40 -12.11 12.44
CA TYR A 513 1.10 -12.86 11.41
C TYR A 513 0.83 -14.35 11.49
N VAL A 514 0.96 -15.00 10.33
CA VAL A 514 0.89 -16.45 10.17
C VAL A 514 2.22 -16.98 9.67
N GLU A 515 2.68 -18.07 10.28
CA GLU A 515 3.87 -18.82 9.88
C GLU A 515 3.60 -20.32 9.92
N ASP A 516 4.26 -21.09 9.07
CA ASP A 516 4.17 -22.55 9.15
C ASP A 516 4.94 -23.09 10.36
N ALA A 517 4.51 -24.23 10.89
CA ALA A 517 5.32 -24.96 11.86
C ALA A 517 6.67 -25.32 11.22
N ALA A 518 7.77 -25.13 11.98
CA ALA A 518 9.09 -25.58 11.57
C ALA A 518 9.00 -27.05 11.15
N ALA A 519 9.54 -27.38 9.97
CA ALA A 519 9.60 -28.76 9.52
C ALA A 519 10.27 -29.59 10.62
N GLY A 520 9.54 -30.54 11.21
CA GLY A 520 10.01 -31.32 12.35
C GLY A 520 11.39 -31.90 12.07
N THR A 521 12.37 -31.55 12.91
CA THR A 521 13.72 -32.13 12.89
C THR A 521 13.73 -33.59 13.29
#